data_AF-A0A515EQP1-F1
#
_entry.id   AF-A0A515EQP1-F1
#
_cell.length_a   1.000
_cell.length_b   1.000
_cell.length_c   1.000
_cell.angle_alpha   90.00
_cell.angle_beta   90.00
_cell.angle_gamma   90.00
#
_symmetry.space_group_name_H-M   'P 1'
#
loop_
_entity.id
_entity.type
_entity.pdbx_description
1 polymer ?
#
loop_
_entity_poly.entity_id
_entity_poly.type
_entity_poly.pdbx_seq_one_letter_code
_entity_poly.pdbx_strand_id
1 'polypeptide(L)'
;MTLSTTPFQRLAKRAFTLWRTSACLLLCAWGLAGCSSLLPKSRNEAPIFKSFEEARRTIESLVPMKSGLEALTHMGIDPVKQPNITILTQADVVRRLANSNVMLREDLDPGILQCMGARDACRGWELTMSSISKERTGNFFSDFFNFTRRTETTGWRFNALIVLVDNVVVYRTWGGEPVVNEVEVKTNPLGPLQDSGPSLVPAPSLR
;
A
#
# COMPACT_ATOMS: atom_id res chain seq x y z
N MET A 1 -43.48 -40.99 -53.98
CA MET A 1 -42.62 -39.93 -54.53
C MET A 1 -41.47 -39.68 -53.55
N THR A 2 -40.32 -40.32 -53.76
CA THR A 2 -39.13 -40.17 -52.93
C THR A 2 -38.11 -39.31 -53.68
N LEU A 3 -37.86 -38.09 -53.21
CA LEU A 3 -36.86 -37.19 -53.79
C LEU A 3 -35.45 -37.73 -53.49
N SER A 4 -34.74 -38.16 -54.53
CA SER A 4 -33.32 -38.49 -54.49
C SER A 4 -32.51 -37.19 -54.31
N THR A 5 -31.77 -37.08 -53.20
CA THR A 5 -30.84 -35.97 -52.96
C THR A 5 -29.51 -36.27 -53.65
N THR A 6 -29.09 -35.41 -54.57
CA THR A 6 -27.89 -35.56 -55.39
C THR A 6 -26.60 -35.44 -54.56
N PRO A 7 -25.51 -36.14 -54.95
CA PRO A 7 -24.26 -36.21 -54.18
C PRO A 7 -23.55 -34.85 -54.01
N PHE A 8 -23.78 -33.90 -54.92
CA PHE A 8 -23.21 -32.55 -54.87
C PHE A 8 -23.67 -31.74 -53.64
N GLN A 9 -24.92 -31.92 -53.19
CA GLN A 9 -25.44 -31.21 -52.02
C GLN A 9 -24.88 -31.72 -50.69
N ARG A 10 -24.32 -32.94 -50.63
CA ARG A 10 -23.72 -33.49 -49.40
C ARG A 10 -22.32 -32.95 -49.14
N LEU A 11 -21.53 -32.67 -50.19
CA LEU A 11 -20.18 -32.12 -50.08
C LEU A 11 -20.17 -30.64 -49.63
N ALA A 12 -21.06 -29.81 -50.20
CA ALA A 12 -21.18 -28.40 -49.81
C ALA A 12 -21.61 -28.22 -48.35
N LYS A 13 -22.54 -29.07 -47.86
CA LYS A 13 -22.97 -29.05 -46.45
C LYS A 13 -21.85 -29.44 -45.48
N ARG A 14 -21.01 -30.42 -45.84
CA ARG A 14 -19.86 -30.85 -45.04
C ARG A 14 -18.76 -29.78 -44.94
N ALA A 15 -18.49 -29.08 -46.05
CA ALA A 15 -17.54 -27.96 -46.07
C ALA A 15 -18.02 -26.78 -45.21
N PHE A 16 -19.32 -26.45 -45.27
CA PHE A 16 -19.92 -25.39 -44.47
C PHE A 16 -19.97 -25.73 -42.97
N THR A 17 -20.21 -26.99 -42.60
CA THR A 17 -20.13 -27.42 -41.18
C THR A 17 -18.69 -27.43 -40.67
N LEU A 18 -17.71 -27.88 -41.48
CA LEU A 18 -16.29 -27.82 -41.08
C LEU A 18 -15.80 -26.38 -40.88
N TRP A 19 -16.22 -25.45 -41.75
CA TRP A 19 -15.83 -24.03 -41.62
C TRP A 19 -16.47 -23.38 -40.38
N ARG A 20 -17.74 -23.70 -40.07
CA ARG A 20 -18.40 -23.25 -38.84
C ARG A 20 -17.77 -23.80 -37.56
N THR A 21 -17.36 -25.08 -37.56
CA THR A 21 -16.68 -25.68 -36.39
C THR A 21 -15.28 -25.10 -36.20
N SER A 22 -14.52 -24.88 -37.27
CA SER A 22 -13.19 -24.26 -37.19
C SER A 22 -13.26 -22.78 -36.78
N ALA A 23 -14.27 -22.04 -37.22
CA ALA A 23 -14.50 -20.65 -36.81
C ALA A 23 -14.84 -20.55 -35.30
N CYS A 24 -15.67 -21.47 -34.78
CA CYS A 24 -15.95 -21.54 -33.34
C CYS A 24 -14.71 -21.88 -32.51
N LEU A 25 -13.89 -22.84 -32.96
CA LEU A 25 -12.66 -23.21 -32.26
C LEU A 25 -11.64 -22.07 -32.22
N LEU A 26 -11.50 -21.29 -33.30
CA LEU A 26 -10.64 -20.11 -33.35
C LEU A 26 -11.13 -18.98 -32.44
N LEU A 27 -12.45 -18.75 -32.38
CA LEU A 27 -13.06 -17.76 -31.47
C LEU A 27 -12.89 -18.13 -30.00
N CYS A 28 -13.05 -19.42 -29.65
CA CYS A 28 -12.81 -19.89 -28.29
C CYS A 28 -11.32 -19.81 -27.90
N ALA A 29 -10.40 -20.08 -28.83
CA ALA A 29 -8.97 -19.93 -28.59
C ALA A 29 -8.56 -18.47 -28.34
N TRP A 30 -9.18 -17.51 -29.02
CA TRP A 30 -8.95 -16.08 -28.77
C TRP A 30 -9.58 -15.58 -27.46
N GLY A 31 -10.72 -16.14 -27.02
CA GLY A 31 -11.33 -15.79 -25.74
C GLY A 31 -10.49 -16.21 -24.52
N LEU A 32 -9.75 -17.32 -24.62
CA LEU A 32 -8.95 -17.86 -23.51
C LEU A 32 -7.60 -17.14 -23.32
N ALA A 33 -7.08 -16.48 -24.35
CA ALA A 33 -5.80 -15.76 -24.27
C ALA A 33 -5.89 -14.41 -23.53
N GLY A 34 -7.11 -13.86 -23.33
CA GLY A 34 -7.32 -12.56 -22.70
C GLY A 34 -7.33 -12.54 -21.18
N CYS A 35 -7.46 -13.68 -20.50
CA CYS A 35 -7.69 -13.71 -19.04
C CYS A 35 -6.42 -13.72 -18.18
N SER A 36 -5.23 -13.92 -18.76
CA SER A 36 -3.96 -13.95 -18.00
C SER A 36 -3.48 -12.58 -17.54
N SER A 37 -3.96 -11.49 -18.13
CA SER A 37 -3.59 -10.11 -17.77
C SER A 37 -4.48 -9.48 -16.68
N LEU A 38 -5.49 -10.20 -16.17
CA LEU A 38 -6.49 -9.67 -15.23
C LEU A 38 -6.13 -9.95 -13.76
N LEU A 39 -4.84 -10.09 -13.41
CA LEU A 39 -4.45 -10.19 -12.01
C LEU A 39 -4.49 -8.80 -11.35
N PRO A 40 -5.14 -8.66 -10.18
CA PRO A 40 -5.16 -7.39 -9.48
C PRO A 40 -3.75 -7.02 -9.02
N LYS A 41 -3.30 -5.84 -9.42
CA LYS A 41 -2.11 -5.18 -8.88
C LYS A 41 -2.57 -4.06 -7.96
N SER A 42 -1.97 -3.97 -6.77
CA SER A 42 -2.24 -2.86 -5.86
C SER A 42 -0.95 -2.09 -5.62
N ARG A 43 -1.02 -0.77 -5.78
CA ARG A 43 0.07 0.15 -5.45
C ARG A 43 -0.42 1.12 -4.41
N ASN A 44 0.41 1.35 -3.40
CA ASN A 44 0.26 2.43 -2.45
C ASN A 44 1.45 3.37 -2.66
N GLU A 45 1.19 4.61 -3.06
CA GLU A 45 2.24 5.57 -3.37
C GLU A 45 2.31 6.65 -2.30
N ALA A 46 3.54 7.07 -1.98
CA ALA A 46 3.76 8.20 -1.08
C ALA A 46 3.67 9.51 -1.89
N PRO A 47 2.73 10.42 -1.59
CA PRO A 47 2.49 11.59 -2.44
C PRO A 47 3.56 12.70 -2.31
N ILE A 48 4.37 12.73 -1.24
CA ILE A 48 5.31 13.83 -0.96
C ILE A 48 6.74 13.53 -1.44
N PHE A 49 7.21 12.28 -1.33
CA PHE A 49 8.58 11.89 -1.68
C PHE A 49 8.57 10.68 -2.61
N LYS A 50 9.44 10.68 -3.61
CA LYS A 50 9.55 9.59 -4.59
C LYS A 50 10.40 8.43 -4.06
N SER A 51 11.35 8.73 -3.16
CA SER A 51 12.27 7.74 -2.61
C SER A 51 12.51 7.93 -1.12
N PHE A 52 12.90 6.85 -0.45
CA PHE A 52 13.35 6.88 0.95
C PHE A 52 14.48 7.88 1.16
N GLU A 53 15.44 7.93 0.24
CA GLU A 53 16.63 8.76 0.35
C GLU A 53 16.31 10.27 0.18
N GLU A 54 15.36 10.60 -0.69
CA GLU A 54 14.83 11.96 -0.81
C GLU A 54 14.15 12.41 0.49
N ALA A 55 13.30 11.55 1.07
CA ALA A 55 12.64 11.81 2.34
C ALA A 55 13.67 12.04 3.46
N ARG A 56 14.67 11.16 3.57
CA ARG A 56 15.77 11.25 4.52
C ARG A 56 16.50 12.59 4.41
N ARG A 57 16.98 12.96 3.21
CA ARG A 57 17.73 14.21 3.00
C ARG A 57 16.91 15.44 3.34
N THR A 58 15.63 15.42 3.00
CA THR A 58 14.71 16.52 3.32
C THR A 58 14.61 16.71 4.83
N ILE A 59 14.39 15.64 5.59
CA ILE A 59 14.35 15.71 7.05
C ILE A 59 15.72 16.07 7.65
N GLU A 60 16.82 15.52 7.14
CA GLU A 60 18.18 15.83 7.62
C GLU A 60 18.57 17.30 7.41
N SER A 61 18.04 17.94 6.35
CA SER A 61 18.28 19.35 6.04
C SER A 61 17.65 20.31 7.05
N LEU A 62 16.66 19.86 7.82
CA LEU A 62 16.10 20.64 8.92
C LEU A 62 17.12 20.77 10.04
N VAL A 63 17.48 22.01 10.36
CA VAL A 63 18.41 22.32 11.43
C VAL A 63 17.60 22.70 12.67
N PRO A 64 17.66 21.91 13.75
CA PRO A 64 17.02 22.28 15.02
C PRO A 64 17.40 23.69 15.47
N MET A 65 16.46 24.40 16.06
CA MET A 65 16.58 25.78 16.54
C MET A 65 16.81 26.85 15.46
N LYS A 66 16.84 26.48 14.18
CA LYS A 66 17.03 27.42 13.06
C LYS A 66 15.92 27.31 12.02
N SER A 67 15.55 26.09 11.64
CA SER A 67 14.47 25.86 10.69
C SER A 67 13.13 26.15 11.33
N GLY A 68 12.28 26.89 10.62
CA GLY A 68 10.92 27.22 11.05
C GLY A 68 9.85 26.51 10.25
N LEU A 69 8.60 26.81 10.58
CA LEU A 69 7.41 26.38 9.86
C LEU A 69 7.48 26.72 8.36
N GLU A 70 8.04 27.87 7.99
CA GLU A 70 8.20 28.27 6.60
C GLU A 70 9.12 27.33 5.81
N ALA A 71 10.19 26.82 6.43
CA ALA A 71 11.06 25.85 5.79
C ALA A 71 10.32 24.53 5.53
N LEU A 72 9.48 24.10 6.48
CA LEU A 72 8.67 22.89 6.33
C LEU A 72 7.63 23.05 5.21
N THR A 73 6.91 24.18 5.17
CA THR A 73 5.90 24.42 4.13
C THR A 73 6.52 24.55 2.74
N HIS A 74 7.71 25.15 2.62
CA HIS A 74 8.46 25.20 1.36
C HIS A 74 8.87 23.80 0.86
N MET A 75 9.15 22.87 1.78
CA MET A 75 9.44 21.47 1.47
C MET A 75 8.18 20.61 1.27
N GLY A 76 6.99 21.20 1.32
CA GLY A 76 5.73 20.47 1.17
C GLY A 76 5.35 19.63 2.39
N ILE A 77 5.85 19.98 3.58
CA ILE A 77 5.51 19.37 4.86
C ILE A 77 4.55 20.31 5.60
N ASP A 78 3.25 20.09 5.43
CA ASP A 78 2.16 20.84 6.07
C ASP A 78 0.98 19.89 6.40
N PRO A 79 0.66 19.67 7.69
CA PRO A 79 -0.40 18.73 8.07
C PRO A 79 -1.79 19.14 7.59
N VAL A 80 -2.00 20.39 7.17
CA VAL A 80 -3.28 20.85 6.63
C VAL A 80 -3.42 20.53 5.14
N LYS A 81 -2.30 20.48 4.41
CA LYS A 81 -2.31 20.34 2.94
C LYS A 81 -1.96 18.94 2.47
N GLN A 82 -1.17 18.20 3.24
CA GLN A 82 -0.73 16.86 2.84
C GLN A 82 -1.36 15.76 3.72
N PRO A 83 -1.72 14.62 3.11
CA PRO A 83 -2.19 13.45 3.85
C PRO A 83 -1.03 12.75 4.56
N ASN A 84 -1.37 11.89 5.52
CA ASN A 84 -0.42 11.03 6.27
C ASN A 84 0.59 11.79 7.14
N ILE A 85 0.20 13.00 7.58
CA ILE A 85 0.90 13.75 8.65
C ILE A 85 -0.03 13.81 9.87
N THR A 86 0.41 13.28 10.99
CA THR A 86 -0.34 13.28 12.25
C THR A 86 0.17 14.43 13.14
N ILE A 87 -0.76 15.26 13.62
CA ILE A 87 -0.46 16.30 14.60
C ILE A 87 -0.51 15.68 16.00
N LEU A 88 0.61 15.77 16.71
CA LEU A 88 0.80 15.27 18.06
C LEU A 88 0.78 16.44 19.05
N THR A 89 0.05 16.27 20.15
CA THR A 89 0.10 17.20 21.28
C THR A 89 1.39 17.00 22.07
N GLN A 90 1.71 17.94 22.97
CA GLN A 90 2.83 17.79 23.91
C GLN A 90 2.76 16.46 24.68
N ALA A 91 1.57 16.03 25.11
CA ALA A 91 1.39 14.78 25.83
C ALA A 91 1.70 13.56 24.94
N ASP A 92 1.35 13.62 23.65
CA ASP A 92 1.64 12.54 22.69
C ASP A 92 3.14 12.43 22.40
N VAL A 93 3.82 13.58 22.24
CA VAL A 93 5.28 13.62 22.07
C VAL A 93 5.97 13.00 23.28
N VAL A 94 5.59 13.38 24.50
CA VAL A 94 6.17 12.83 25.72
C VAL A 94 5.87 11.33 25.88
N ARG A 95 4.62 10.89 25.63
CA ARG A 95 4.24 9.47 25.67
C ARG A 95 5.09 8.62 24.74
N ARG A 96 5.39 9.13 23.55
CA ARG A 96 6.19 8.43 22.56
C ARG A 96 7.65 8.26 22.97
N LEU A 97 8.22 9.27 23.63
CA LEU A 97 9.59 9.26 24.14
C LEU A 97 9.72 8.43 25.43
N ALA A 98 8.67 8.37 26.25
CA ALA A 98 8.64 7.53 27.44
C ALA A 98 8.69 6.03 27.09
N ASN A 99 8.09 5.63 25.97
CA ASN A 99 8.15 4.25 25.47
C ASN A 99 9.55 3.87 24.94
N SER A 100 10.42 4.84 24.68
CA SER A 100 11.78 4.59 24.19
C SER A 100 12.82 4.55 25.31
N ASN A 101 12.51 3.99 26.49
CA ASN A 101 13.48 3.67 27.57
C ASN A 101 14.51 4.77 27.99
N VAL A 102 14.35 6.03 27.57
CA VAL A 102 15.21 7.14 28.01
C VAL A 102 14.72 7.58 29.38
N MET A 103 15.13 6.80 30.38
CA MET A 103 14.92 7.08 31.78
C MET A 103 16.10 7.94 32.25
N LEU A 104 15.97 9.26 32.06
CA LEU A 104 16.43 10.39 32.88
C LEU A 104 16.25 11.68 32.05
N ARG A 105 15.75 12.75 32.66
CA ARG A 105 15.52 14.04 31.97
C ARG A 105 16.82 14.64 31.42
N GLU A 106 17.95 14.24 32.00
CA GLU A 106 19.31 14.69 31.70
C GLU A 106 19.81 14.20 30.34
N ASP A 107 19.34 13.01 29.92
CA ASP A 107 19.75 12.36 28.66
C ASP A 107 18.86 12.75 27.48
N LEU A 108 17.85 13.60 27.71
CA LEU A 108 16.94 14.05 26.67
C LEU A 108 17.58 15.14 25.82
N ASP A 109 17.29 15.09 24.52
CA ASP A 109 17.66 16.14 23.59
C ASP A 109 17.12 17.51 24.08
N PRO A 110 17.93 18.59 24.02
CA PRO A 110 17.52 19.91 24.50
C PRO A 110 16.23 20.43 23.85
N GLY A 111 15.95 20.05 22.60
CA GLY A 111 14.71 20.42 21.92
C GLY A 111 13.46 19.75 22.53
N ILE A 112 13.59 18.53 23.00
CA ILE A 112 12.53 17.83 23.74
C ILE A 112 12.29 18.51 25.09
N LEU A 113 13.36 18.87 25.81
CA LEU A 113 13.24 19.58 27.08
C LEU A 113 12.53 20.93 26.91
N GLN A 114 12.82 21.63 25.81
CA GLN A 114 12.14 22.87 25.46
C GLN A 114 10.64 22.63 25.16
N CYS A 115 10.31 21.60 24.39
CA CYS A 115 8.91 21.22 24.14
C CYS A 115 8.15 20.92 25.44
N MET A 116 8.78 20.20 26.38
CA MET A 116 8.16 19.89 27.68
C MET A 116 7.87 21.16 28.50
N GLY A 117 8.72 22.18 28.41
CA GLY A 117 8.52 23.46 29.08
C GLY A 117 7.45 24.34 28.41
N ALA A 118 7.30 24.24 27.10
CA ALA A 118 6.43 25.11 26.29
C ALA A 118 4.94 24.77 26.32
N ARG A 119 4.54 23.60 26.85
CA ARG A 119 3.14 23.15 26.98
C ARG A 119 2.37 23.24 25.65
N ASP A 120 1.35 24.10 25.57
CA ASP A 120 0.45 24.22 24.42
C ASP A 120 1.14 24.77 23.16
N ALA A 121 2.27 25.45 23.33
CA ALA A 121 3.10 25.92 22.22
C ALA A 121 3.92 24.78 21.57
N CYS A 122 4.04 23.61 22.22
CA CYS A 122 4.69 22.45 21.63
C CYS A 122 3.73 21.63 20.78
N ARG A 123 4.10 21.40 19.51
CA ARG A 123 3.42 20.47 18.62
C ARG A 123 4.41 19.53 17.96
N GLY A 124 4.09 18.24 17.95
CA GLY A 124 4.82 17.25 17.16
C GLY A 124 4.10 16.99 15.85
N TRP A 125 4.83 16.75 14.78
CA TRP A 125 4.33 16.28 13.50
C TRP A 125 4.98 14.95 13.19
N GLU A 126 4.16 13.92 13.06
CA GLU A 126 4.58 12.60 12.63
C GLU A 126 4.25 12.42 11.15
N LEU A 127 5.26 12.13 10.35
CA LEU A 127 5.11 11.82 8.94
C LEU A 127 5.20 10.30 8.80
N THR A 128 4.15 9.67 8.27
CA THR A 128 4.14 8.24 7.95
C THR A 128 3.98 8.08 6.45
N MET A 129 5.03 7.63 5.77
CA MET A 129 5.06 7.57 4.31
C MET A 129 5.54 6.21 3.84
N SER A 130 4.93 5.69 2.78
CA SER A 130 5.35 4.42 2.21
C SER A 130 5.03 4.37 0.73
N SER A 131 5.96 3.86 -0.05
CA SER A 131 5.70 3.47 -1.43
C SER A 131 5.83 1.96 -1.51
N ILE A 132 4.70 1.26 -1.66
CA ILE A 132 4.63 -0.20 -1.61
C ILE A 132 3.87 -0.69 -2.85
N SER A 133 4.53 -1.53 -3.63
CA SER A 133 3.95 -2.26 -4.75
C SER A 133 3.73 -3.70 -4.32
N LYS A 134 2.48 -4.19 -4.47
CA LYS A 134 2.16 -5.60 -4.30
C LYS A 134 1.80 -6.20 -5.63
N GLU A 135 2.60 -7.17 -6.06
CA GLU A 135 2.34 -7.93 -7.27
C GLU A 135 2.01 -9.38 -6.88
N ARG A 136 0.99 -9.92 -7.55
CA ARG A 136 0.54 -11.29 -7.31
C ARG A 136 1.08 -12.18 -8.42
N THR A 137 1.81 -13.22 -8.04
CA THR A 137 2.43 -14.15 -8.98
C THR A 137 1.67 -15.48 -8.95
N GLY A 138 0.98 -15.82 -10.05
CA GLY A 138 0.23 -17.06 -10.16
C GLY A 138 -0.44 -17.25 -11.53
N ASN A 139 -0.64 -18.50 -11.95
CA ASN A 139 -1.36 -18.84 -13.18
C ASN A 139 -2.88 -18.81 -12.94
N PHE A 140 -3.63 -18.10 -13.78
CA PHE A 140 -5.10 -17.96 -13.69
C PHE A 140 -5.84 -19.30 -13.51
N PHE A 141 -5.39 -20.37 -14.17
CA PHE A 141 -6.02 -21.70 -14.10
C PHE A 141 -5.76 -22.46 -12.79
N SER A 142 -4.58 -22.32 -12.18
CA SER A 142 -4.33 -22.85 -10.82
C SER A 142 -5.03 -22.04 -9.73
N ASP A 143 -5.41 -20.81 -10.07
CA ASP A 143 -6.03 -19.85 -9.17
C ASP A 143 -7.55 -20.05 -9.03
N PHE A 144 -8.21 -20.61 -10.05
CA PHE A 144 -9.61 -21.05 -9.94
C PHE A 144 -9.78 -22.17 -8.88
N PHE A 145 -8.76 -23.01 -8.71
CA PHE A 145 -8.71 -24.03 -7.66
C PHE A 145 -8.03 -23.54 -6.35
N ASN A 146 -7.49 -22.31 -6.35
CA ASN A 146 -7.16 -21.46 -5.20
C ASN A 146 -6.39 -22.13 -4.04
N PHE A 147 -5.50 -23.11 -4.30
CA PHE A 147 -4.82 -23.86 -3.23
C PHE A 147 -3.61 -23.12 -2.63
N THR A 148 -2.92 -22.25 -3.38
CA THR A 148 -1.77 -21.48 -2.87
C THR A 148 -1.64 -20.16 -3.60
N ARG A 149 -1.61 -19.06 -2.84
CA ARG A 149 -1.47 -17.68 -3.31
C ARG A 149 -0.10 -17.16 -2.89
N ARG A 150 0.70 -16.68 -3.85
CA ARG A 150 1.97 -16.00 -3.60
C ARG A 150 1.87 -14.51 -3.94
N THR A 151 2.15 -13.65 -2.97
CA THR A 151 2.16 -12.20 -3.13
C THR A 151 3.57 -11.70 -2.83
N GLU A 152 4.14 -10.92 -3.74
CA GLU A 152 5.43 -10.26 -3.57
C GLU A 152 5.19 -8.77 -3.31
N THR A 153 5.67 -8.29 -2.16
CA THR A 153 5.53 -6.91 -1.71
C THR A 153 6.90 -6.26 -1.74
N THR A 154 7.07 -5.24 -2.56
CA THR A 154 8.32 -4.48 -2.68
C THR A 154 8.09 -3.00 -2.43
N GLY A 155 9.10 -2.29 -1.93
CA GLY A 155 9.00 -0.84 -1.75
C GLY A 155 9.86 -0.27 -0.63
N TRP A 156 9.39 0.79 0.01
CA TRP A 156 10.04 1.43 1.17
C TRP A 156 9.00 2.02 2.13
N ARG A 157 9.38 2.14 3.40
CA ARG A 157 8.59 2.78 4.47
C ARG A 157 9.46 3.81 5.17
N PHE A 158 8.92 4.99 5.43
CA PHE A 158 9.63 6.10 6.05
C PHE A 158 8.74 6.73 7.13
N ASN A 159 9.30 6.90 8.32
CA ASN A 159 8.65 7.55 9.44
C ASN A 159 9.54 8.69 9.92
N ALA A 160 8.98 9.86 10.17
CA ALA A 160 9.71 10.96 10.77
C ALA A 160 8.89 11.64 11.86
N LEU A 161 9.58 12.15 12.87
CA LEU A 161 9.00 12.98 13.93
C LEU A 161 9.72 14.31 13.94
N ILE A 162 8.96 15.38 13.76
CA ILE A 162 9.43 16.76 13.84
C ILE A 162 8.70 17.41 15.00
N VAL A 163 9.41 18.05 15.92
CA VAL A 163 8.80 18.77 17.05
C VAL A 163 9.05 20.24 16.85
N LEU A 164 7.99 21.02 17.01
CA LEU A 164 8.00 22.47 16.91
C LEU A 164 7.59 23.10 18.24
N VAL A 165 8.23 24.22 18.55
CA VAL A 165 7.82 25.15 19.62
C VAL A 165 7.71 26.53 19.00
N ASP A 166 6.57 27.18 19.13
CA ASP A 166 6.33 28.52 18.56
C ASP A 166 6.72 28.63 17.06
N ASN A 167 6.37 27.60 16.28
CA ASN A 167 6.69 27.47 14.85
C ASN A 167 8.19 27.30 14.51
N VAL A 168 9.06 27.06 15.50
CA VAL A 168 10.48 26.73 15.29
C VAL A 168 10.68 25.24 15.51
N VAL A 169 11.40 24.58 14.60
CA VAL A 169 11.75 23.16 14.74
C VAL A 169 12.78 23.03 15.86
N VAL A 170 12.43 22.34 16.94
CA VAL A 170 13.31 22.14 18.11
C VAL A 170 13.92 20.75 18.11
N TYR A 171 13.25 19.75 17.52
CA TYR A 171 13.75 18.38 17.46
C TYR A 171 13.31 17.72 16.16
N ARG A 172 14.15 16.83 15.62
CA ARG A 172 13.83 16.05 14.41
C ARG A 172 14.49 14.69 14.43
N THR A 173 13.72 13.66 14.10
CA THR A 173 14.21 12.30 13.93
C THR A 173 13.50 11.62 12.77
N TRP A 174 14.15 10.61 12.19
CA TRP A 174 13.61 9.82 11.10
C TRP A 174 14.00 8.35 11.28
N GLY A 175 13.26 7.47 10.63
CA GLY A 175 13.50 6.04 10.59
C GLY A 175 12.64 5.35 9.54
N GLY A 176 12.63 4.03 9.55
CA GLY A 176 11.85 3.21 8.62
C GLY A 176 12.70 2.16 7.90
N GLU A 177 12.18 1.67 6.80
CA GLU A 177 12.71 0.57 6.01
C GLU A 177 13.04 1.06 4.60
N PRO A 178 14.34 1.25 4.25
CA PRO A 178 14.73 1.73 2.93
C PRO A 178 14.41 0.76 1.81
N VAL A 179 14.33 -0.54 2.13
CA VAL A 179 13.94 -1.61 1.21
C VAL A 179 13.00 -2.56 1.94
N VAL A 180 11.80 -2.71 1.41
CA VAL A 180 10.82 -3.73 1.76
C VAL A 180 10.86 -4.78 0.65
N ASN A 181 11.02 -6.04 1.04
CA ASN A 181 10.90 -7.19 0.16
C ASN A 181 10.31 -8.36 0.96
N GLU A 182 9.00 -8.53 0.86
CA GLU A 182 8.24 -9.54 1.59
C GLU A 182 7.57 -10.49 0.59
N VAL A 183 7.71 -11.80 0.82
CA VAL A 183 7.04 -12.84 0.03
C VAL A 183 6.05 -13.55 0.93
N GLU A 184 4.76 -13.32 0.69
CA GLU A 184 3.67 -13.96 1.42
C GLU A 184 3.15 -15.16 0.62
N VAL A 185 3.15 -16.35 1.24
CA VAL A 185 2.57 -17.57 0.66
C VAL A 185 1.38 -17.99 1.52
N LYS A 186 0.17 -17.80 1.01
CA LYS A 186 -1.09 -18.20 1.66
C LYS A 186 -1.63 -19.47 1.01
N THR A 187 -1.67 -20.58 1.73
CA THR A 187 -2.28 -21.84 1.27
C THR A 187 -3.72 -21.90 1.74
N ASN A 188 -4.68 -22.01 0.82
CA ASN A 188 -6.11 -22.16 1.14
C ASN A 188 -6.56 -23.59 0.79
N PRO A 189 -6.44 -24.55 1.72
CA PRO A 189 -6.70 -25.96 1.44
C PRO A 189 -8.17 -26.25 1.06
N LEU A 190 -9.13 -25.37 1.41
CA LEU A 190 -10.55 -25.55 1.06
C LEU A 190 -11.00 -24.71 -0.15
N GLY A 191 -10.07 -24.08 -0.86
CA GLY A 191 -10.36 -23.36 -2.11
C GLY A 191 -11.18 -22.07 -1.93
N PRO A 192 -11.83 -21.56 -3.00
CA PRO A 192 -12.47 -20.23 -3.00
C PRO A 192 -13.67 -20.07 -2.06
N LEU A 193 -14.26 -21.16 -1.55
CA LEU A 193 -15.36 -21.13 -0.57
C LEU A 193 -14.89 -20.79 0.86
N GLN A 194 -13.58 -20.75 1.10
CA GLN A 194 -12.97 -20.50 2.39
C GLN A 194 -12.90 -19.00 2.74
N ASP A 195 -12.88 -18.11 1.73
CA ASP A 195 -12.87 -16.65 1.90
C ASP A 195 -14.31 -16.06 2.05
N SER A 196 -15.34 -16.89 1.88
CA SER A 196 -16.75 -16.54 2.12
C SER A 196 -17.22 -17.05 3.50
N GLY A 197 -16.56 -16.59 4.57
CA GLY A 197 -17.05 -16.75 5.95
C GLY A 197 -17.91 -15.54 6.36
N PRO A 198 -18.94 -15.70 7.20
CA PRO A 198 -19.91 -14.65 7.45
C PRO A 198 -19.31 -13.53 8.31
N SER A 199 -19.15 -12.34 7.72
CA SER A 199 -19.05 -11.08 8.48
C SER A 199 -20.41 -10.72 9.08
N LEU A 200 -20.93 -11.55 9.98
CA LEU A 200 -22.13 -11.28 10.77
C LEU A 200 -21.88 -11.72 12.21
N VAL A 201 -21.02 -10.99 12.91
CA VAL A 201 -21.15 -10.82 14.34
C VAL A 201 -21.37 -9.32 14.56
N PRO A 202 -22.61 -8.83 14.67
CA PRO A 202 -22.81 -7.51 15.23
C PRO A 202 -22.21 -7.51 16.63
N ALA A 203 -21.29 -6.59 16.89
CA ALA A 203 -20.76 -6.37 18.22
C ALA A 203 -21.92 -6.16 19.21
N PRO A 204 -21.91 -6.79 20.40
CA PRO A 204 -22.94 -6.53 21.38
C PRO A 204 -22.85 -5.07 21.80
N SER A 205 -23.91 -4.32 21.52
CA SER A 205 -24.11 -2.99 22.08
C SER A 205 -24.26 -3.14 23.60
N LEU A 206 -23.20 -2.84 24.34
CA LEU A 206 -23.27 -2.65 25.78
C LEU A 206 -24.10 -1.39 26.04
N ARG A 207 -25.25 -1.58 26.69
CA ARG A 207 -26.02 -0.55 27.37
C ARG A 207 -25.87 -0.78 28.87
#